data_AF-A0A7J8BL65-F1
#
_entry.id   AF-A0A7J8BL65-F1
#
_cell.length_a   1.000
_cell.length_b   1.000
_cell.length_c   1.000
_cell.angle_alpha   90.00
_cell.angle_beta   90.00
_cell.angle_gamma   90.00
#
_symmetry.space_group_name_H-M   'P 1'
#
loop_
_entity.id
_entity.type
_entity.pdbx_description
1 polymer ?
#
loop_
_entity_poly.entity_id
_entity_poly.type
_entity_poly.pdbx_seq_one_letter_code
_entity_poly.pdbx_strand_id
1 'polypeptide(L)'
;MDIVQPKDLEQSLGLAKRRHAELCRQNRIFNARNRIIGGDAEAWDIQLHDQKIREATEKARHETFAAEMRRSDKTTCTLEDRERRDRKNLCKAITDFQQSLQKPESRREFDLSDPLALKKDLPARRSDNDDRNTVSGMQRFMGEDLNFHERKKFQQEQNREWSLQQQRERKNARADHKRAEDLYMKTRLQFDETAKQLQNLESATRKAVRAAVQEFNKSQALESAERKSLEKKQEQEDNLAEISNLLRGDLLSENPQQAASSFGPHRVVPDRWKGMTRGQLEQVRLVQKQQVQEKLRIQEEERQRDQEWDWQRVQNARTSVLMERQRRRQQRDLRRALDCSNLGLAREQLLQKKLMKEVCTDHPTEDYFTQFNTRSR
;
A
#
# COMPACT_ATOMS: atom_id res chain seq x y z
N MET A 1 99.90 -115.07 -193.18
CA MET A 1 99.32 -116.28 -192.59
C MET A 1 99.37 -116.20 -191.06
N ASP A 2 98.43 -115.60 -190.32
CA ASP A 2 97.42 -114.58 -190.64
C ASP A 2 96.83 -114.07 -189.32
N ILE A 3 96.77 -112.74 -189.22
CA ILE A 3 95.82 -111.92 -188.46
C ILE A 3 95.56 -112.37 -187.01
N VAL A 4 96.41 -111.91 -186.10
CA VAL A 4 96.21 -111.99 -184.64
C VAL A 4 94.96 -111.20 -184.26
N GLN A 5 93.97 -111.89 -183.67
CA GLN A 5 92.71 -111.28 -183.25
C GLN A 5 92.85 -110.54 -181.91
N PRO A 6 92.11 -109.44 -181.69
CA PRO A 6 92.20 -108.60 -180.48
C PRO A 6 91.86 -109.32 -179.17
N LYS A 7 91.10 -110.44 -179.22
CA LYS A 7 90.78 -111.25 -178.04
C LYS A 7 92.01 -111.92 -177.42
N ASP A 8 93.03 -112.23 -178.19
CA ASP A 8 94.26 -112.85 -177.66
C ASP A 8 95.15 -111.82 -176.96
N LEU A 9 95.10 -110.55 -177.37
CA LEU A 9 95.79 -109.44 -176.70
C LEU A 9 95.16 -109.12 -175.34
N GLU A 10 93.83 -109.10 -175.22
CA GLU A 10 93.16 -108.95 -173.93
C GLU A 10 93.44 -110.11 -172.98
N GLN A 11 93.46 -111.36 -173.48
CA GLN A 11 93.83 -112.51 -172.65
C GLN A 11 95.28 -112.43 -172.17
N SER A 12 96.22 -112.01 -173.03
CA SER A 12 97.61 -111.82 -172.61
C SER A 12 97.79 -110.69 -171.59
N LEU A 13 97.07 -109.56 -171.72
CA LEU A 13 97.10 -108.47 -170.74
C LEU A 13 96.41 -108.84 -169.42
N GLY A 14 95.31 -109.59 -169.47
CA GLY A 14 94.65 -110.12 -168.29
C GLY A 14 95.55 -111.11 -167.54
N LEU A 15 96.23 -112.00 -168.27
CA LEU A 15 97.24 -112.91 -167.71
C LEU A 15 98.45 -112.15 -167.16
N ALA A 16 98.90 -111.08 -167.83
CA ALA A 16 100.00 -110.25 -167.34
C ALA A 16 99.63 -109.48 -166.07
N LYS A 17 98.41 -108.91 -165.99
CA LYS A 17 97.88 -108.28 -164.77
C LYS A 17 97.73 -109.29 -163.64
N ARG A 18 97.26 -110.52 -163.93
CA ARG A 18 97.19 -111.60 -162.94
C ARG A 18 98.58 -112.00 -162.46
N ARG A 19 99.53 -112.24 -163.35
CA ARG A 19 100.93 -112.51 -162.99
C ARG A 19 101.54 -111.37 -162.19
N HIS A 20 101.31 -110.12 -162.55
CA HIS A 20 101.81 -108.98 -161.79
C HIS A 20 101.15 -108.85 -160.42
N ALA A 21 99.83 -109.02 -160.32
CA ALA A 21 99.13 -109.04 -159.04
C ALA A 21 99.58 -110.22 -158.16
N GLU A 22 99.85 -111.39 -158.77
CA GLU A 22 100.44 -112.55 -158.11
C GLU A 22 101.87 -112.29 -157.67
N LEU A 23 102.69 -111.58 -158.44
CA LEU A 23 104.02 -111.16 -158.00
C LEU A 23 103.94 -110.15 -156.85
N CYS A 24 103.07 -109.14 -156.91
CA CYS A 24 102.86 -108.21 -155.80
C CYS A 24 102.33 -108.91 -154.54
N ARG A 25 101.43 -109.89 -154.73
CA ARG A 25 100.90 -110.72 -153.65
C ARG A 25 101.96 -111.67 -153.10
N GLN A 26 102.77 -112.31 -153.95
CA GLN A 26 103.89 -113.16 -153.55
C GLN A 26 104.92 -112.35 -152.76
N ASN A 27 105.26 -111.14 -153.20
CA ASN A 27 106.13 -110.22 -152.45
C ASN A 27 105.56 -109.86 -151.06
N ARG A 28 104.24 -109.84 -150.89
CA ARG A 28 103.58 -109.65 -149.58
C ARG A 28 103.53 -110.94 -148.73
N ILE A 29 103.26 -112.10 -149.35
CA ILE A 29 103.06 -113.39 -148.64
C ILE A 29 104.38 -114.04 -148.24
N PHE A 30 105.39 -114.03 -149.13
CA PHE A 30 106.69 -114.63 -148.87
C PHE A 30 107.58 -113.76 -147.98
N ASN A 31 107.30 -112.46 -147.88
CA ASN A 31 107.97 -111.60 -146.90
C ASN A 31 107.36 -111.82 -145.51
N ALA A 32 107.98 -112.69 -144.72
CA ALA A 32 107.49 -113.09 -143.39
C ALA A 32 107.21 -111.87 -142.48
N ARG A 33 107.98 -110.79 -142.62
CA ARG A 33 107.80 -109.56 -141.82
C ARG A 33 106.48 -108.85 -142.14
N ASN A 34 106.14 -108.69 -143.42
CA ASN A 34 104.87 -108.08 -143.83
C ASN A 34 103.67 -108.98 -143.52
N ARG A 35 103.87 -110.29 -143.40
CA ARG A 35 102.81 -111.25 -143.02
C ARG A 35 102.49 -111.21 -141.53
N ILE A 36 103.48 -110.94 -140.69
CA ILE A 36 103.32 -110.87 -139.23
C ILE A 36 102.99 -109.43 -138.80
N ILE A 37 103.60 -108.42 -139.42
CA ILE A 37 103.51 -107.00 -139.06
C ILE A 37 103.42 -106.14 -140.33
N GLY A 38 102.40 -106.39 -141.16
CA GLY A 38 102.09 -105.55 -142.31
C GLY A 38 101.01 -104.54 -141.96
N GLY A 39 101.32 -103.25 -142.05
CA GLY A 39 100.38 -102.16 -141.84
C GLY A 39 100.81 -100.92 -142.63
N ASP A 40 99.84 -100.10 -143.02
CA ASP A 40 100.07 -98.87 -143.76
C ASP A 40 100.20 -97.70 -142.76
N ALA A 41 101.44 -97.33 -142.45
CA ALA A 41 101.73 -96.29 -141.47
C ALA A 41 101.15 -94.92 -141.88
N GLU A 42 101.13 -94.61 -143.18
CA GLU A 42 100.61 -93.34 -143.70
C GLU A 42 99.08 -93.25 -143.49
N ALA A 43 98.35 -94.36 -143.67
CA ALA A 43 96.91 -94.41 -143.42
C ALA A 43 96.57 -94.26 -141.93
N TRP A 44 97.37 -94.85 -141.03
CA TRP A 44 97.20 -94.67 -139.59
C TRP A 44 97.50 -93.24 -139.13
N ASP A 45 98.52 -92.59 -139.71
CA ASP A 45 98.82 -91.18 -139.42
C ASP A 45 97.66 -90.26 -139.84
N ILE A 46 97.03 -90.51 -140.98
CA ILE A 46 95.82 -89.77 -141.42
C ILE A 46 94.66 -90.02 -140.46
N GLN A 47 94.40 -91.27 -140.06
CA GLN A 47 93.32 -91.59 -139.10
C GLN A 47 93.54 -90.92 -137.74
N LEU A 48 94.78 -90.93 -137.23
CA LEU A 48 95.15 -90.23 -136.00
C LEU A 48 94.99 -88.71 -136.16
N HIS A 49 95.31 -88.15 -137.34
CA HIS A 49 95.10 -86.74 -137.61
C HIS A 49 93.62 -86.36 -137.61
N ASP A 50 92.77 -87.13 -138.30
CA ASP A 50 91.31 -86.94 -138.32
C ASP A 50 90.70 -87.09 -136.93
N GLN A 51 91.15 -88.08 -136.14
CA GLN A 51 90.71 -88.24 -134.77
C GLN A 51 91.10 -87.04 -133.90
N LYS A 52 92.34 -86.55 -134.02
CA LYS A 52 92.79 -85.33 -133.34
C LYS A 52 91.98 -84.10 -133.75
N ILE A 53 91.61 -83.97 -135.03
CA ILE A 53 90.75 -82.89 -135.51
C ILE A 53 89.35 -83.02 -134.88
N ARG A 54 88.75 -84.21 -134.88
CA ARG A 54 87.44 -84.44 -134.26
C ARG A 54 87.46 -84.09 -132.77
N GLU A 55 88.42 -84.62 -132.02
CA GLU A 55 88.61 -84.33 -130.61
C GLU A 55 88.81 -82.82 -130.36
N ALA A 56 89.58 -82.13 -131.20
CA ALA A 56 89.76 -80.68 -131.11
C ALA A 56 88.47 -79.90 -131.40
N THR A 57 87.66 -80.33 -132.39
CA THR A 57 86.37 -79.68 -132.70
C THR A 57 85.32 -79.91 -131.62
N GLU A 58 85.26 -81.12 -131.03
CA GLU A 58 84.37 -81.41 -129.90
C GLU A 58 84.80 -80.64 -128.67
N LYS A 59 86.10 -80.60 -128.38
CA LYS A 59 86.65 -79.78 -127.30
C LYS A 59 86.31 -78.30 -127.48
N ALA A 60 86.49 -77.75 -128.69
CA ALA A 60 86.12 -76.38 -129.00
C ALA A 60 84.61 -76.13 -128.81
N ARG A 61 83.74 -77.07 -129.23
CA ARG A 61 82.29 -76.98 -128.99
C ARG A 61 81.96 -76.99 -127.51
N HIS A 62 82.53 -77.92 -126.73
CA HIS A 62 82.35 -77.96 -125.29
C HIS A 62 82.85 -76.68 -124.61
N GLU A 63 83.96 -76.12 -125.07
CA GLU A 63 84.49 -74.83 -124.58
C GLU A 63 83.53 -73.67 -124.89
N THR A 64 82.90 -73.64 -126.08
CA THR A 64 81.88 -72.64 -126.42
C THR A 64 80.63 -72.75 -125.55
N PHE A 65 80.08 -73.96 -125.36
CA PHE A 65 78.92 -74.17 -124.49
C PHE A 65 79.24 -73.84 -123.02
N ALA A 66 80.43 -74.21 -122.54
CA ALA A 66 80.89 -73.83 -121.21
C ALA A 66 81.02 -72.31 -121.07
N ALA A 67 81.45 -71.59 -122.11
CA ALA A 67 81.50 -70.14 -122.12
C ALA A 67 80.11 -69.49 -122.09
N GLU A 68 79.14 -70.03 -122.84
CA GLU A 68 77.74 -69.58 -122.83
C GLU A 68 77.05 -69.85 -121.49
N MET A 69 77.30 -71.00 -120.87
CA MET A 69 76.81 -71.33 -119.53
C MET A 69 77.36 -70.33 -118.50
N ARG A 70 78.68 -70.09 -118.51
CA ARG A 70 79.31 -69.07 -117.65
C ARG A 70 78.72 -67.67 -117.86
N ARG A 71 78.39 -67.31 -119.11
CA ARG A 71 77.75 -66.02 -119.41
C ARG A 71 76.32 -65.98 -118.86
N SER A 72 75.56 -67.05 -119.02
CA SER A 72 74.19 -67.17 -118.55
C SER A 72 74.12 -67.13 -117.01
N ASP A 73 74.99 -67.88 -116.32
CA ASP A 73 75.13 -67.86 -114.87
C ASP A 73 75.52 -66.46 -114.35
N LYS A 74 76.42 -65.77 -115.05
CA LYS A 74 76.75 -64.39 -114.71
C LYS A 74 75.53 -63.48 -114.85
N THR A 75 74.72 -63.64 -115.89
CA THR A 75 73.51 -62.84 -116.07
C THR A 75 72.46 -63.13 -114.99
N THR A 76 72.23 -64.39 -114.61
CA THR A 76 71.26 -64.75 -113.57
C THR A 76 71.69 -64.20 -112.21
N CYS A 77 72.96 -64.35 -111.82
CA CYS A 77 73.50 -63.74 -110.60
C CYS A 77 73.31 -62.21 -110.58
N THR A 78 73.56 -61.52 -111.71
CA THR A 78 73.36 -60.06 -111.76
C THR A 78 71.89 -59.64 -111.64
N LEU A 79 70.95 -60.43 -112.16
CA LEU A 79 69.52 -60.17 -112.05
C LEU A 79 69.02 -60.45 -110.63
N GLU A 80 69.46 -61.53 -110.01
CA GLU A 80 69.15 -61.85 -108.62
C GLU A 80 69.66 -60.77 -107.67
N ASP A 81 70.88 -60.28 -107.88
CA ASP A 81 71.44 -59.17 -107.11
C ASP A 81 70.64 -57.88 -107.25
N ARG A 82 70.11 -57.60 -108.46
CA ARG A 82 69.20 -56.45 -108.68
C ARG A 82 67.90 -56.63 -107.93
N GLU A 83 67.25 -57.79 -108.05
CA GLU A 83 66.01 -58.07 -107.34
C GLU A 83 66.19 -58.00 -105.82
N ARG A 84 67.29 -58.54 -105.28
CA ARG A 84 67.62 -58.43 -103.85
C ARG A 84 67.80 -56.97 -103.41
N ARG A 85 68.45 -56.14 -104.23
CA ARG A 85 68.60 -54.69 -103.95
C ARG A 85 67.25 -53.99 -103.99
N ASP A 86 66.41 -54.27 -104.99
CA ASP A 86 65.10 -53.65 -105.13
C ASP A 86 64.17 -54.03 -103.98
N ARG A 87 64.15 -55.31 -103.58
CA ARG A 87 63.44 -55.77 -102.38
C ARG A 87 63.92 -55.05 -101.13
N LYS A 88 65.24 -54.92 -100.94
CA LYS A 88 65.82 -54.20 -99.81
C LYS A 88 65.43 -52.72 -99.82
N ASN A 89 65.44 -52.08 -100.98
CA ASN A 89 65.05 -50.67 -101.13
C ASN A 89 63.56 -50.47 -100.85
N LEU A 90 62.70 -51.37 -101.33
CA LEU A 90 61.27 -51.35 -101.05
C LEU A 90 60.98 -51.53 -99.55
N CYS A 91 61.60 -52.52 -98.90
CA CYS A 91 61.44 -52.72 -97.46
C CYS A 91 61.91 -51.50 -96.66
N LYS A 92 63.02 -50.86 -97.07
CA LYS A 92 63.48 -49.60 -96.46
C LYS A 92 62.44 -48.50 -96.64
N ALA A 93 61.96 -48.27 -97.86
CA ALA A 93 60.96 -47.24 -98.13
C ALA A 93 59.65 -47.44 -97.34
N ILE A 94 59.18 -48.70 -97.20
CA ILE A 94 58.03 -49.04 -96.36
C ILE A 94 58.34 -48.73 -94.88
N THR A 95 59.51 -49.13 -94.40
CA THR A 95 59.92 -48.86 -93.01
C THR A 95 60.00 -47.36 -92.75
N ASP A 96 60.61 -46.60 -93.67
CA ASP A 96 60.76 -45.15 -93.58
C ASP A 96 59.38 -44.46 -93.60
N PHE A 97 58.45 -44.93 -94.44
CA PHE A 97 57.08 -44.45 -94.49
C PHE A 97 56.33 -44.72 -93.18
N GLN A 98 56.44 -45.95 -92.64
CA GLN A 98 55.84 -46.32 -91.36
C GLN A 98 56.40 -45.47 -90.22
N GLN A 99 57.72 -45.28 -90.17
CA GLN A 99 58.38 -44.49 -89.13
C GLN A 99 58.08 -43.00 -89.23
N SER A 100 57.93 -42.46 -90.43
CA SER A 100 57.68 -41.01 -90.63
C SER A 100 56.21 -40.65 -90.45
N LEU A 101 55.30 -41.40 -91.04
CA LEU A 101 53.89 -41.01 -91.19
C LEU A 101 52.92 -41.83 -90.33
N GLN A 102 53.28 -43.06 -89.93
CA GLN A 102 52.42 -43.97 -89.15
C GLN A 102 52.82 -44.06 -87.67
N LYS A 103 53.40 -42.99 -87.12
CA LYS A 103 53.69 -42.92 -85.68
C LYS A 103 52.39 -43.00 -84.88
N PRO A 104 52.39 -43.64 -83.69
CA PRO A 104 51.21 -43.63 -82.82
C PRO A 104 50.73 -42.22 -82.48
N GLU A 105 51.66 -41.27 -82.34
CA GLU A 105 51.42 -39.86 -82.04
C GLU A 105 50.66 -39.11 -83.14
N SER A 106 50.76 -39.55 -84.40
CA SER A 106 50.06 -38.91 -85.53
C SER A 106 48.62 -39.41 -85.73
N ARG A 107 48.14 -40.31 -84.86
CA ARG A 107 46.76 -40.81 -84.90
C ARG A 107 45.78 -39.72 -84.45
N ARG A 108 44.60 -39.71 -85.05
CA ARG A 108 43.53 -38.76 -84.71
C ARG A 108 43.08 -38.87 -83.24
N GLU A 109 43.04 -40.08 -82.70
CA GLU A 109 42.65 -40.38 -81.32
C GLU A 109 43.85 -40.52 -80.36
N PHE A 110 45.03 -40.02 -80.74
CA PHE A 110 46.19 -40.12 -79.87
C PHE A 110 45.99 -39.36 -78.55
N ASP A 111 45.29 -38.24 -78.57
CA ASP A 111 44.89 -37.47 -77.39
C ASP A 111 44.16 -38.32 -76.33
N LEU A 112 43.30 -39.25 -76.76
CA LEU A 112 42.58 -40.17 -75.88
C LEU A 112 43.43 -41.35 -75.38
N SER A 113 44.44 -41.75 -76.15
CA SER A 113 45.29 -42.91 -75.87
C SER A 113 46.67 -42.55 -75.32
N ASP A 114 46.97 -41.26 -75.16
CA ASP A 114 48.23 -40.76 -74.67
C ASP A 114 48.43 -41.19 -73.20
N PRO A 115 49.48 -41.96 -72.88
CA PRO A 115 49.76 -42.39 -71.51
C PRO A 115 50.05 -41.21 -70.56
N LEU A 116 50.36 -40.02 -71.10
CA LEU A 116 50.61 -38.80 -70.34
C LEU A 116 49.41 -37.83 -70.31
N ALA A 117 48.25 -38.21 -70.86
CA ALA A 117 47.06 -37.35 -70.93
C ALA A 117 46.72 -36.70 -69.58
N LEU A 118 46.62 -37.50 -68.52
CA LEU A 118 46.30 -37.03 -67.16
C LEU A 118 47.32 -36.03 -66.57
N LYS A 119 48.57 -36.03 -67.05
CA LYS A 119 49.59 -35.07 -66.61
C LYS A 119 49.56 -33.77 -67.41
N LYS A 120 49.12 -33.83 -68.67
CA LYS A 120 48.94 -32.67 -69.54
C LYS A 120 47.63 -31.94 -69.24
N ASP A 121 46.63 -32.67 -68.78
CA ASP A 121 45.33 -32.14 -68.41
C ASP A 121 45.39 -31.17 -67.23
N LEU A 122 44.50 -30.19 -67.27
CA LEU A 122 44.40 -29.16 -66.27
C LEU A 122 43.35 -29.54 -65.24
N PRO A 123 43.57 -29.22 -63.95
CA PRO A 123 42.53 -29.38 -62.94
C PRO A 123 41.24 -28.68 -63.36
N ALA A 124 40.10 -29.32 -63.07
CA ALA A 124 38.76 -28.82 -63.39
C ALA A 124 38.48 -27.44 -62.77
N ARG A 125 39.03 -27.16 -61.58
CA ARG A 125 39.02 -25.85 -60.92
C ARG A 125 40.44 -25.48 -60.50
N ARG A 126 41.02 -24.44 -61.10
CA ARG A 126 42.36 -23.93 -60.74
C ARG A 126 42.31 -22.86 -59.65
N SER A 127 41.27 -22.04 -59.65
CA SER A 127 41.05 -20.94 -58.71
C SER A 127 39.55 -20.72 -58.54
N ASP A 128 39.17 -20.01 -57.47
CA ASP A 128 37.77 -19.63 -57.21
C ASP A 128 37.23 -18.64 -58.25
N ASN A 129 38.15 -17.88 -58.88
CA ASN A 129 37.87 -16.93 -59.95
C ASN A 129 38.32 -17.45 -61.33
N ASP A 130 38.24 -18.77 -61.57
CA ASP A 130 38.51 -19.34 -62.90
C ASP A 130 37.33 -19.06 -63.84
N ASP A 131 37.54 -18.22 -64.85
CA ASP A 131 36.51 -17.82 -65.82
C ASP A 131 35.93 -18.99 -66.62
N ARG A 132 36.65 -20.11 -66.71
CA ARG A 132 36.17 -21.36 -67.37
C ARG A 132 35.03 -22.02 -66.60
N ASN A 133 34.95 -21.75 -65.29
CA ASN A 133 33.95 -22.33 -64.40
C ASN A 133 32.66 -21.52 -64.41
N THR A 134 31.89 -21.75 -65.48
CA THR A 134 30.51 -21.26 -65.60
C THR A 134 29.55 -22.07 -64.73
N VAL A 135 28.33 -21.55 -64.55
CA VAL A 135 27.29 -22.17 -63.71
C VAL A 135 26.94 -23.60 -64.15
N SER A 136 26.95 -23.88 -65.45
CA SER A 136 26.66 -25.22 -65.99
C SER A 136 27.73 -26.27 -65.70
N GLY A 137 28.98 -25.84 -65.42
CA GLY A 137 30.09 -26.75 -65.16
C GLY A 137 30.06 -27.42 -63.78
N MET A 138 29.18 -26.97 -62.87
CA MET A 138 29.03 -27.48 -61.49
C MET A 138 30.33 -27.53 -60.67
N GLN A 139 31.35 -26.77 -61.06
CA GLN A 139 32.64 -26.70 -60.35
C GLN A 139 32.66 -25.64 -59.24
N ARG A 140 31.73 -24.67 -59.27
CA ARG A 140 31.61 -23.58 -58.29
C ARG A 140 30.16 -23.38 -57.91
N PHE A 141 29.87 -23.40 -56.60
CA PHE A 141 28.54 -23.17 -56.06
C PHE A 141 28.51 -21.88 -55.24
N MET A 142 27.48 -21.04 -55.46
CA MET A 142 27.33 -19.78 -54.74
C MET A 142 27.03 -19.96 -53.23
N GLY A 143 26.63 -21.16 -52.82
CA GLY A 143 26.44 -21.51 -51.41
C GLY A 143 27.73 -21.87 -50.67
N GLU A 144 28.84 -22.07 -51.39
CA GLU A 144 30.16 -22.27 -50.78
C GLU A 144 30.66 -20.95 -50.21
N ASP A 145 30.70 -20.84 -48.89
CA ASP A 145 31.22 -19.67 -48.21
C ASP A 145 32.70 -19.88 -47.81
N LEU A 146 33.59 -19.39 -48.67
CA LEU A 146 35.03 -19.41 -48.41
C LEU A 146 35.43 -18.48 -47.25
N ASN A 147 34.63 -17.43 -46.99
CA ASN A 147 34.91 -16.42 -45.97
C ASN A 147 34.20 -16.71 -44.64
N PHE A 148 33.72 -17.95 -44.44
CA PHE A 148 32.97 -18.33 -43.25
C PHE A 148 33.70 -17.99 -41.95
N HIS A 149 35.00 -18.28 -41.89
CA HIS A 149 35.82 -18.02 -40.71
C HIS A 149 35.96 -16.52 -40.42
N GLU A 150 36.15 -15.69 -41.45
CA GLU A 150 36.26 -14.23 -41.31
C GLU A 150 34.92 -13.62 -40.88
N ARG A 151 33.82 -14.02 -41.52
CA ARG A 151 32.47 -13.60 -41.16
C ARG A 151 32.14 -13.96 -39.71
N LYS A 152 32.47 -15.19 -39.29
CA LYS A 152 32.25 -15.65 -37.92
C LYS A 152 33.10 -14.87 -36.92
N LYS A 153 34.36 -14.56 -37.24
CA LYS A 153 35.23 -13.72 -36.41
C LYS A 153 34.65 -12.32 -36.23
N PHE A 154 34.20 -11.69 -37.31
CA PHE A 154 33.58 -10.36 -37.25
C PHE A 154 32.29 -10.36 -36.42
N GLN A 155 31.44 -11.38 -36.56
CA GLN A 155 30.25 -11.55 -35.73
C GLN A 155 30.60 -11.73 -34.24
N GLN A 156 31.66 -12.48 -33.92
CA GLN A 156 32.14 -12.63 -32.54
C GLN A 156 32.66 -11.31 -31.97
N GLU A 157 33.39 -10.52 -32.76
CA GLU A 157 33.87 -9.19 -32.37
C GLU A 157 32.70 -8.24 -32.09
N GLN A 158 31.70 -8.18 -32.97
CA GLN A 158 30.48 -7.38 -32.74
C GLN A 158 29.75 -7.81 -31.46
N ASN A 159 29.53 -9.11 -31.28
CA ASN A 159 28.86 -9.63 -30.08
C ASN A 159 29.63 -9.30 -28.80
N ARG A 160 30.97 -9.35 -28.85
CA ARG A 160 31.83 -8.97 -27.74
C ARG A 160 31.69 -7.47 -27.44
N GLU A 161 31.72 -6.60 -28.43
CA GLU A 161 31.57 -5.16 -28.26
C GLU A 161 30.20 -4.79 -27.68
N TRP A 162 29.11 -5.34 -28.22
CA TRP A 162 27.76 -5.15 -27.68
C TRP A 162 27.63 -5.63 -26.24
N SER A 163 28.19 -6.81 -25.93
CA SER A 163 28.18 -7.34 -24.57
C SER A 163 28.93 -6.42 -23.60
N LEU A 164 30.09 -5.89 -24.01
CA LEU A 164 30.87 -4.96 -23.19
C LEU A 164 30.13 -3.62 -23.00
N GLN A 165 29.48 -3.11 -24.04
CA GLN A 165 28.68 -1.90 -23.95
C GLN A 165 27.52 -2.08 -22.97
N GLN A 166 26.73 -3.15 -23.11
CA GLN A 166 25.63 -3.45 -22.19
C GLN A 166 26.11 -3.62 -20.74
N GLN A 167 27.27 -4.26 -20.53
CA GLN A 167 27.85 -4.37 -19.20
C GLN A 167 28.24 -3.01 -18.61
N ARG A 168 28.82 -2.11 -19.41
CA ARG A 168 29.16 -0.74 -18.98
C ARG A 168 27.91 0.06 -18.65
N GLU A 169 26.90 0.06 -19.52
CA GLU A 169 25.63 0.73 -19.30
C GLU A 169 24.93 0.22 -18.03
N ARG A 170 24.89 -1.11 -17.83
CA ARG A 170 24.31 -1.71 -16.63
C ARG A 170 25.09 -1.34 -15.36
N LYS A 171 26.42 -1.26 -15.43
CA LYS A 171 27.24 -0.81 -14.29
C LYS A 171 27.00 0.66 -13.97
N ASN A 172 26.92 1.52 -14.99
CA ASN A 172 26.62 2.94 -14.83
C ASN A 172 25.23 3.15 -14.23
N ALA A 173 24.20 2.50 -14.80
CA ALA A 173 22.84 2.56 -14.29
C ALA A 173 22.73 2.09 -12.83
N ARG A 174 23.47 1.02 -12.45
CA ARG A 174 23.55 0.58 -11.05
C ARG A 174 24.23 1.60 -10.14
N ALA A 175 25.30 2.25 -10.61
CA ALA A 175 25.99 3.27 -9.85
C ALA A 175 25.11 4.51 -9.65
N ASP A 176 24.38 4.93 -10.68
CA ASP A 176 23.46 6.06 -10.63
C ASP A 176 22.26 5.75 -9.73
N HIS A 177 21.71 4.53 -9.82
CA HIS A 177 20.68 4.07 -8.90
C HIS A 177 21.14 4.11 -7.45
N LYS A 178 22.33 3.57 -7.14
CA LYS A 178 22.90 3.59 -5.79
C LYS A 178 23.13 5.03 -5.29
N ARG A 179 23.63 5.93 -6.13
CA ARG A 179 23.77 7.36 -5.79
C ARG A 179 22.42 7.99 -5.47
N ALA A 180 21.38 7.69 -6.23
CA ALA A 180 20.03 8.18 -5.98
C ALA A 180 19.46 7.63 -4.65
N GLU A 181 19.66 6.34 -4.37
CA GLU A 181 19.29 5.74 -3.09
C GLU A 181 20.04 6.36 -1.90
N ASP A 182 21.35 6.60 -2.03
CA ASP A 182 22.16 7.25 -1.00
C ASP A 182 21.67 8.69 -0.73
N LEU A 183 21.31 9.44 -1.77
CA LEU A 183 20.72 10.78 -1.64
C LEU A 183 19.35 10.73 -0.98
N TYR A 184 18.52 9.76 -1.37
CA TYR A 184 17.21 9.54 -0.75
C TYR A 184 17.33 9.17 0.74
N MET A 185 18.27 8.28 1.09
CA MET A 185 18.56 7.92 2.47
C MET A 185 19.01 9.14 3.29
N LYS A 186 19.91 9.97 2.76
CA LYS A 186 20.38 11.19 3.43
C LYS A 186 19.24 12.19 3.66
N THR A 187 18.42 12.45 2.65
CA THR A 187 17.28 13.37 2.76
C THR A 187 16.24 12.86 3.76
N ARG A 188 15.98 11.54 3.78
CA ARG A 188 15.10 10.93 4.79
C ARG A 188 15.63 11.09 6.20
N LEU A 189 16.93 10.87 6.42
CA LEU A 189 17.55 11.07 7.74
C LEU A 189 17.46 12.53 8.19
N GLN A 190 17.65 13.48 7.28
CA GLN A 190 17.45 14.91 7.57
C GLN A 190 15.99 15.20 7.97
N PHE A 191 15.01 14.59 7.30
CA PHE A 191 13.61 14.71 7.71
C PHE A 191 13.34 14.12 9.09
N ASP A 192 13.91 12.96 9.41
CA ASP A 192 13.76 12.36 10.74
C ASP A 192 14.40 13.24 11.84
N GLU A 193 15.56 13.85 11.57
CA GLU A 193 16.24 14.77 12.49
C GLU A 193 15.43 16.05 12.71
N THR A 194 14.96 16.68 11.63
CA THR A 194 14.11 17.88 11.71
C THR A 194 12.79 17.59 12.41
N ALA A 195 12.16 16.43 12.17
CA ALA A 195 10.96 16.01 12.88
C ALA A 195 11.21 15.87 14.39
N LYS A 196 12.32 15.24 14.79
CA LYS A 196 12.72 15.17 16.21
C LYS A 196 12.94 16.55 16.83
N GLN A 197 13.60 17.46 16.12
CA GLN A 197 13.79 18.83 16.58
C GLN A 197 12.46 19.55 16.78
N LEU A 198 11.54 19.46 15.81
CA LEU A 198 10.20 20.05 15.92
C LEU A 198 9.40 19.46 17.09
N GLN A 199 9.43 18.15 17.28
CA GLN A 199 8.77 17.50 18.42
C GLN A 199 9.35 17.97 19.76
N ASN A 200 10.66 18.12 19.86
CA ASN A 200 11.31 18.64 21.07
C ASN A 200 10.87 20.08 21.36
N LEU A 201 10.86 20.95 20.34
CA LEU A 201 10.40 22.34 20.46
C LEU A 201 8.91 22.41 20.85
N GLU A 202 8.06 21.59 20.24
CA GLU A 202 6.65 21.51 20.60
C GLU A 202 6.49 21.04 22.06
N SER A 203 7.25 20.03 22.50
CA SER A 203 7.19 19.56 23.87
C SER A 203 7.65 20.63 24.87
N ALA A 204 8.66 21.41 24.52
CA ALA A 204 9.19 22.51 25.34
C ALA A 204 8.17 23.65 25.43
N THR A 205 7.58 24.06 24.31
CA THR A 205 6.54 25.10 24.28
C THR A 205 5.29 24.68 25.05
N ARG A 206 4.80 23.44 24.89
CA ARG A 206 3.69 22.90 25.69
C ARG A 206 3.99 22.92 27.19
N LYS A 207 5.22 22.56 27.60
CA LYS A 207 5.66 22.63 29.01
C LYS A 207 5.68 24.07 29.51
N ALA A 208 6.22 25.01 28.73
CA ALA A 208 6.27 26.43 29.08
C ALA A 208 4.87 27.03 29.23
N VAL A 209 3.95 26.72 28.30
CA VAL A 209 2.54 27.15 28.38
C VAL A 209 1.87 26.56 29.62
N ARG A 210 2.06 25.27 29.89
CA ARG A 210 1.50 24.63 31.10
C ARG A 210 2.02 25.27 32.37
N ALA A 211 3.32 25.58 32.44
CA ALA A 211 3.92 26.26 33.59
C ALA A 211 3.34 27.67 33.78
N ALA A 212 3.19 28.44 32.70
CA ALA A 212 2.59 29.78 32.74
C ALA A 212 1.12 29.73 33.21
N VAL A 213 0.33 28.78 32.69
CA VAL A 213 -1.07 28.58 33.13
C VAL A 213 -1.13 28.15 34.60
N GLN A 214 -0.23 27.27 35.04
CA GLN A 214 -0.18 26.86 36.44
C GLN A 214 0.13 28.06 37.35
N GLU A 215 1.06 28.93 36.97
CA GLU A 215 1.40 30.11 37.75
C GLU A 215 0.26 31.12 37.79
N PHE A 216 -0.43 31.34 36.66
CA PHE A 216 -1.64 32.15 36.60
C PHE A 216 -2.76 31.60 37.49
N ASN A 217 -2.99 30.28 37.48
CA ASN A 217 -4.02 29.67 38.33
C ASN A 217 -3.67 29.80 39.82
N LYS A 218 -2.38 29.72 40.19
CA LYS A 218 -1.94 29.97 41.57
C LYS A 218 -2.18 31.42 41.97
N SER A 219 -1.80 32.40 41.15
CA SER A 219 -2.02 33.80 41.45
C SER A 219 -3.52 34.12 41.57
N GLN A 220 -4.35 33.57 40.68
CA GLN A 220 -5.80 33.71 40.76
C GLN A 220 -6.40 33.06 42.03
N ALA A 221 -5.86 31.91 42.46
CA ALA A 221 -6.28 31.27 43.70
C ALA A 221 -5.92 32.09 44.94
N LEU A 222 -4.72 32.69 44.96
CA LEU A 222 -4.29 33.62 46.02
C LEU A 222 -5.19 34.85 46.06
N GLU A 223 -5.42 35.51 44.92
CA GLU A 223 -6.31 36.66 44.81
C GLU A 223 -7.73 36.33 45.28
N SER A 224 -8.26 35.17 44.91
CA SER A 224 -9.58 34.71 45.38
C SER A 224 -9.61 34.46 46.89
N ALA A 225 -8.55 33.89 47.46
CA ALA A 225 -8.43 33.68 48.90
C ALA A 225 -8.36 35.00 49.67
N GLU A 226 -7.61 35.98 49.16
CA GLU A 226 -7.54 37.33 49.72
C GLU A 226 -8.90 38.02 49.67
N ARG A 227 -9.59 37.98 48.53
CA ARG A 227 -10.96 38.52 48.40
C ARG A 227 -11.91 37.91 49.42
N LYS A 228 -11.93 36.58 49.56
CA LYS A 228 -12.77 35.89 50.56
C LYS A 228 -12.39 36.28 52.00
N SER A 229 -11.11 36.51 52.28
CA SER A 229 -10.66 36.98 53.59
C SER A 229 -11.17 38.40 53.89
N LEU A 230 -11.13 39.29 52.90
CA LEU A 230 -11.68 40.64 52.99
C LEU A 230 -13.20 40.62 53.15
N GLU A 231 -13.92 39.83 52.35
CA GLU A 231 -15.38 39.65 52.48
C GLU A 231 -15.75 39.14 53.87
N LYS A 232 -15.03 38.15 54.41
CA LYS A 232 -15.26 37.66 55.78
C LYS A 232 -15.02 38.74 56.84
N LYS A 233 -13.99 39.57 56.67
CA LYS A 233 -13.73 40.69 57.58
C LYS A 233 -14.85 41.72 57.52
N GLN A 234 -15.31 42.07 56.32
CA GLN A 234 -16.46 42.96 56.12
C GLN A 234 -17.72 42.39 56.75
N GLU A 235 -18.02 41.11 56.52
CA GLU A 235 -19.17 40.43 57.14
C GLU A 235 -19.06 40.43 58.68
N GLN A 236 -17.86 40.24 59.24
CA GLN A 236 -17.65 40.36 60.68
C GLN A 236 -17.87 41.79 61.18
N GLU A 237 -17.38 42.80 60.47
CA GLU A 237 -17.59 44.21 60.78
C GLU A 237 -19.08 44.58 60.72
N ASP A 238 -19.79 44.13 59.68
CA ASP A 238 -21.23 44.33 59.51
C ASP A 238 -22.03 43.63 60.61
N ASN A 239 -21.70 42.39 60.94
CA ASN A 239 -22.32 41.65 62.05
C ASN A 239 -22.10 42.37 63.39
N LEU A 240 -20.89 42.87 63.65
CA LEU A 240 -20.59 43.64 64.85
C LEU A 240 -21.36 44.98 64.87
N ALA A 241 -21.45 45.66 63.72
CA ALA A 241 -22.22 46.87 63.57
C ALA A 241 -23.70 46.61 63.84
N GLU A 242 -24.28 45.55 63.27
CA GLU A 242 -25.67 45.13 63.52
C GLU A 242 -25.91 44.83 65.00
N ILE A 243 -25.07 44.00 65.63
CA ILE A 243 -25.17 43.70 67.06
C ILE A 243 -25.11 45.00 67.88
N SER A 244 -24.17 45.89 67.57
CA SER A 244 -24.03 47.16 68.29
C SER A 244 -25.24 48.07 68.11
N ASN A 245 -25.81 48.10 66.90
CA ASN A 245 -27.00 48.89 66.58
C ASN A 245 -28.25 48.31 67.25
N LEU A 246 -28.39 46.99 67.30
CA LEU A 246 -29.48 46.32 68.02
C LEU A 246 -29.39 46.56 69.53
N LEU A 247 -28.20 46.41 70.11
CA LEU A 247 -27.97 46.65 71.55
C LEU A 247 -28.24 48.10 71.95
N ARG A 248 -27.84 49.06 71.10
CA ARG A 248 -28.13 50.50 71.31
C ARG A 248 -29.54 50.88 70.88
N GLY A 249 -30.20 50.02 70.13
CA GLY A 249 -31.55 50.25 69.62
C GLY A 249 -32.56 50.34 70.75
N ASP A 250 -33.59 51.14 70.53
CA ASP A 250 -34.60 51.42 71.55
C ASP A 250 -35.49 50.19 71.89
N LEU A 251 -35.49 49.15 71.04
CA LEU A 251 -36.24 47.92 71.28
C LEU A 251 -35.63 47.10 72.42
N LEU A 252 -34.33 46.77 72.34
CA LEU A 252 -33.64 45.96 73.36
C LEU A 252 -33.31 46.75 74.62
N SER A 253 -33.03 48.06 74.50
CA SER A 253 -32.80 48.93 75.66
C SER A 253 -34.09 49.36 76.38
N GLU A 254 -35.26 48.96 75.84
CA GLU A 254 -36.59 49.32 76.30
C GLU A 254 -36.78 50.81 76.65
N ASN A 255 -36.14 51.70 75.89
CA ASN A 255 -36.08 53.12 76.22
C ASN A 255 -37.48 53.73 76.43
N PRO A 256 -37.80 54.28 77.62
CA PRO A 256 -39.12 54.84 77.92
C PRO A 256 -39.44 56.10 77.10
N GLN A 257 -38.43 56.74 76.51
CA GLN A 257 -38.61 57.91 75.64
C GLN A 257 -39.34 57.57 74.32
N GLN A 258 -39.41 56.29 73.92
CA GLN A 258 -40.21 55.86 72.77
C GLN A 258 -41.70 56.18 72.90
N ALA A 259 -42.20 56.29 74.13
CA ALA A 259 -43.59 56.61 74.42
C ALA A 259 -43.90 58.10 74.28
N ALA A 260 -42.88 58.97 74.16
CA ALA A 260 -43.07 60.41 74.04
C ALA A 260 -43.71 60.74 72.67
N SER A 261 -44.87 61.40 72.69
CA SER A 261 -45.53 61.84 71.46
C SER A 261 -44.86 63.10 70.91
N SER A 262 -44.68 63.16 69.59
CA SER A 262 -44.26 64.39 68.91
C SER A 262 -45.26 65.54 69.07
N PHE A 263 -46.53 65.25 69.41
CA PHE A 263 -47.59 66.24 69.60
C PHE A 263 -47.61 66.88 71.00
N GLY A 264 -46.71 66.49 71.91
CA GLY A 264 -46.46 67.22 73.15
C GLY A 264 -46.14 66.35 74.38
N PRO A 265 -45.52 66.91 75.44
CA PRO A 265 -44.98 66.15 76.57
C PRO A 265 -46.02 65.40 77.42
N HIS A 266 -47.27 65.84 77.39
CA HIS A 266 -48.37 65.27 78.17
C HIS A 266 -49.07 64.10 77.45
N ARG A 267 -48.72 63.84 76.18
CA ARG A 267 -49.36 62.81 75.36
C ARG A 267 -48.40 61.65 75.16
N VAL A 268 -48.88 60.45 75.41
CA VAL A 268 -48.13 59.21 75.20
C VAL A 268 -48.65 58.47 73.98
N VAL A 269 -47.76 57.79 73.25
CA VAL A 269 -48.13 56.90 72.14
C VAL A 269 -48.62 55.58 72.76
N PRO A 270 -49.91 55.20 72.59
CA PRO A 270 -50.50 54.05 73.29
C PRO A 270 -49.74 52.73 73.08
N ASP A 271 -49.38 52.43 71.83
CA ASP A 271 -48.73 51.17 71.46
C ASP A 271 -47.33 50.98 72.07
N ARG A 272 -46.69 52.07 72.49
CA ARG A 272 -45.30 52.09 73.00
C ARG A 272 -45.22 52.44 74.48
N TRP A 273 -46.37 52.50 75.17
CA TRP A 273 -46.42 52.89 76.56
C TRP A 273 -45.95 51.74 77.48
N LYS A 274 -44.90 51.99 78.26
CA LYS A 274 -44.24 50.99 79.15
C LYS A 274 -44.43 51.33 80.63
N GLY A 275 -45.62 51.79 81.00
CA GLY A 275 -45.96 52.16 82.38
C GLY A 275 -45.55 53.59 82.78
N MET A 276 -45.76 53.91 84.06
CA MET A 276 -45.48 55.24 84.62
C MET A 276 -44.00 55.40 84.99
N THR A 277 -43.46 56.60 84.80
CA THR A 277 -42.09 56.93 85.22
C THR A 277 -41.95 56.83 86.74
N ARG A 278 -40.77 56.48 87.25
CA ARG A 278 -40.50 56.39 88.70
C ARG A 278 -40.94 57.67 89.45
N GLY A 279 -40.65 58.84 88.89
CA GLY A 279 -41.10 60.13 89.47
C GLY A 279 -42.63 60.30 89.53
N GLN A 280 -43.38 59.78 88.56
CA GLN A 280 -44.85 59.81 88.57
C GLN A 280 -45.40 58.84 89.63
N LEU A 281 -44.84 57.64 89.76
CA LEU A 281 -45.23 56.68 90.79
C LEU A 281 -44.94 57.22 92.20
N GLU A 282 -43.84 57.94 92.38
CA GLU A 282 -43.50 58.62 93.64
C GLU A 282 -44.50 59.71 93.99
N GLN A 283 -44.94 60.51 93.00
CA GLN A 283 -46.01 61.50 93.19
C GLN A 283 -47.33 60.84 93.59
N VAL A 284 -47.72 59.75 92.93
CA VAL A 284 -48.95 59.01 93.30
C VAL A 284 -48.86 58.49 94.73
N ARG A 285 -47.70 57.91 95.14
CA ARG A 285 -47.49 57.47 96.53
C ARG A 285 -47.56 58.63 97.52
N LEU A 286 -47.07 59.81 97.16
CA LEU A 286 -47.16 61.01 98.00
C LEU A 286 -48.63 61.42 98.18
N VAL A 287 -49.41 61.48 97.10
CA VAL A 287 -50.83 61.83 97.14
C VAL A 287 -51.63 60.80 97.96
N GLN A 288 -51.35 59.50 97.81
CA GLN A 288 -52.00 58.46 98.61
C GLN A 288 -51.73 58.64 100.12
N LYS A 289 -50.49 58.98 100.50
CA LYS A 289 -50.16 59.28 101.90
C LYS A 289 -50.95 60.48 102.42
N GLN A 290 -51.09 61.53 101.62
CA GLN A 290 -51.91 62.70 101.98
C GLN A 290 -53.38 62.32 102.16
N GLN A 291 -53.96 61.51 101.26
CA GLN A 291 -55.35 61.04 101.38
C GLN A 291 -55.59 60.21 102.65
N VAL A 292 -54.63 59.37 103.05
CA VAL A 292 -54.71 58.61 104.30
C VAL A 292 -54.73 59.56 105.50
N GLN A 293 -53.87 60.57 105.52
CA GLN A 293 -53.84 61.57 106.59
C GLN A 293 -55.14 62.38 106.67
N GLU A 294 -55.69 62.78 105.53
CA GLU A 294 -56.93 63.54 105.46
C GLU A 294 -58.15 62.71 105.89
N LYS A 295 -58.19 61.42 105.52
CA LYS A 295 -59.23 60.49 105.98
C LYS A 295 -59.18 60.27 107.50
N LEU A 296 -57.98 60.17 108.09
CA LEU A 296 -57.81 60.09 109.55
C LEU A 296 -58.34 61.35 110.24
N ARG A 297 -58.05 62.53 109.68
CA ARG A 297 -58.57 63.80 110.19
C ARG A 297 -60.10 63.87 110.17
N ILE A 298 -60.72 63.44 109.06
CA ILE A 298 -62.20 63.40 108.95
C ILE A 298 -62.81 62.45 109.99
N GLN A 299 -62.19 61.28 110.22
CA GLN A 299 -62.66 60.34 111.25
C GLN A 299 -62.56 60.90 112.68
N GLU A 300 -61.51 61.66 112.98
CA GLU A 300 -61.40 62.36 114.27
C GLU A 300 -62.47 63.43 114.44
N GLU A 301 -62.78 64.20 113.39
CA GLU A 301 -63.85 65.20 113.36
C GLU A 301 -65.26 64.58 113.49
N GLU A 302 -65.52 63.42 112.88
CA GLU A 302 -66.76 62.66 113.07
C GLU A 302 -66.89 62.17 114.52
N ARG A 303 -65.83 61.60 115.08
CA ARG A 303 -65.83 61.13 116.48
C ARG A 303 -66.13 62.25 117.47
N GLN A 304 -65.59 63.46 117.24
CA GLN A 304 -65.91 64.62 118.08
C GLN A 304 -67.37 65.03 117.95
N ARG A 305 -67.91 65.05 116.72
CA ARG A 305 -69.33 65.35 116.46
C ARG A 305 -70.27 64.34 117.13
N ASP A 306 -69.97 63.04 117.04
CA ASP A 306 -70.78 62.00 117.68
C ASP A 306 -70.79 62.15 119.22
N GLN A 307 -69.64 62.49 119.82
CA GLN A 307 -69.55 62.76 121.26
C GLN A 307 -70.40 63.96 121.68
N GLU A 308 -70.39 65.05 120.89
CA GLU A 308 -71.23 66.23 121.13
C GLU A 308 -72.71 65.91 121.00
N TRP A 309 -73.10 65.13 119.97
CA TRP A 309 -74.47 64.68 119.77
C TRP A 309 -74.98 63.79 120.91
N ASP A 310 -74.17 62.85 121.40
CA ASP A 310 -74.54 62.00 122.52
C ASP A 310 -74.65 62.78 123.83
N TRP A 311 -73.77 63.77 124.05
CA TRP A 311 -73.90 64.67 125.19
C TRP A 311 -75.22 65.45 125.15
N GLN A 312 -75.58 66.02 124.00
CA GLN A 312 -76.86 66.73 123.81
C GLN A 312 -78.06 65.79 124.01
N ARG A 313 -77.99 64.55 123.52
CA ARG A 313 -79.03 63.53 123.70
C ARG A 313 -79.28 63.24 125.18
N VAL A 314 -78.23 63.05 125.97
CA VAL A 314 -78.33 62.77 127.41
C VAL A 314 -78.89 63.96 128.19
N GLN A 315 -78.48 65.19 127.85
CA GLN A 315 -79.04 66.40 128.48
C GLN A 315 -80.52 66.58 128.15
N ASN A 316 -80.92 66.40 126.89
CA ASN A 316 -82.31 66.48 126.45
C ASN A 316 -83.19 65.39 127.09
N ALA A 317 -82.66 64.17 127.27
CA ALA A 317 -83.37 63.12 128.01
C ALA A 317 -83.58 63.49 129.49
N ARG A 318 -82.57 64.09 130.15
CA ARG A 318 -82.68 64.57 131.54
C ARG A 318 -83.73 65.68 131.67
N THR A 319 -83.72 66.67 130.80
CA THR A 319 -84.71 67.77 130.83
C THR A 319 -86.13 67.27 130.57
N SER A 320 -86.31 66.32 129.64
CA SER A 320 -87.60 65.69 129.37
C SER A 320 -88.17 64.96 130.61
N VAL A 321 -87.35 64.16 131.31
CA VAL A 321 -87.77 63.49 132.56
C VAL A 321 -88.12 64.48 133.67
N LEU A 322 -87.39 65.58 133.79
CA LEU A 322 -87.70 66.64 134.77
C LEU A 322 -89.06 67.30 134.46
N MET A 323 -89.31 67.62 133.18
CA MET A 323 -90.58 68.18 132.73
C MET A 323 -91.76 67.23 132.95
N GLU A 324 -91.57 65.92 132.69
CA GLU A 324 -92.61 64.91 132.92
C GLU A 324 -92.96 64.79 134.41
N ARG A 325 -91.97 64.82 135.31
CA ARG A 325 -92.18 64.84 136.77
C ARG A 325 -92.96 66.07 137.21
N GLN A 326 -92.67 67.25 136.65
CA GLN A 326 -93.39 68.47 136.98
C GLN A 326 -94.84 68.42 136.50
N ARG A 327 -95.09 67.90 135.29
CA ARG A 327 -96.44 67.69 134.74
C ARG A 327 -97.25 66.71 135.60
N ARG A 328 -96.64 65.62 136.07
CA ARG A 328 -97.28 64.66 137.00
C ARG A 328 -97.65 65.29 138.34
N ARG A 329 -96.83 66.21 138.90
CA ARG A 329 -97.17 66.96 140.13
C ARG A 329 -98.40 67.84 139.92
N GLN A 330 -98.41 68.63 138.84
CA GLN A 330 -99.54 69.51 138.49
C GLN A 330 -100.84 68.73 138.26
N GLN A 331 -100.78 67.58 137.56
CA GLN A 331 -101.95 66.72 137.39
C GLN A 331 -102.49 66.18 138.71
N ARG A 332 -101.61 65.87 139.66
CA ARG A 332 -101.98 65.37 140.99
C ARG A 332 -102.69 66.44 141.82
N ASP A 333 -102.24 67.69 141.72
CA ASP A 333 -102.87 68.84 142.40
C ASP A 333 -104.22 69.19 141.77
N LEU A 334 -104.33 69.16 140.44
CA LEU A 334 -105.61 69.34 139.72
C LEU A 334 -106.63 68.25 140.09
N ARG A 335 -106.19 66.99 140.24
CA ARG A 335 -107.06 65.87 140.66
C ARG A 335 -107.63 66.11 142.06
N ARG A 336 -106.79 66.55 143.01
CA ARG A 336 -107.22 66.89 144.37
C ARG A 336 -108.23 68.04 144.39
N ALA A 337 -108.03 69.07 143.57
CA ALA A 337 -108.96 70.19 143.47
C ALA A 337 -110.34 69.76 142.93
N LEU A 338 -110.35 68.88 141.91
CA LEU A 338 -111.58 68.29 141.37
C LEU A 338 -112.30 67.42 142.40
N ASP A 339 -111.57 66.58 143.15
CA ASP A 339 -112.15 65.75 144.19
C ASP A 339 -112.81 66.58 145.31
N CYS A 340 -112.19 67.69 145.72
CA CYS A 340 -112.77 68.64 146.68
C CYS A 340 -114.05 69.31 146.16
N SER A 341 -114.08 69.72 144.89
CA SER A 341 -115.25 70.35 144.27
C SER A 341 -116.42 69.37 144.14
N ASN A 342 -116.15 68.12 143.75
CA ASN A 342 -117.16 67.06 143.68
C ASN A 342 -117.78 66.74 145.05
N LEU A 343 -116.99 66.80 146.13
CA LEU A 343 -117.46 66.61 147.50
C LEU A 343 -118.46 67.71 147.92
N GLY A 344 -118.26 68.95 147.46
CA GLY A 344 -119.20 70.06 147.65
C GLY A 344 -120.51 69.85 146.91
N LEU A 345 -120.43 69.55 145.61
CA LEU A 345 -121.57 69.26 144.73
C LEU A 345 -122.44 68.10 145.24
N ALA A 346 -121.83 67.04 145.79
CA ALA A 346 -122.54 65.90 146.35
C ALA A 346 -123.38 66.27 147.60
N ARG A 347 -122.90 67.21 148.43
CA ARG A 347 -123.66 67.71 149.59
C ARG A 347 -124.84 68.57 149.17
N GLU A 348 -124.68 69.41 148.16
CA GLU A 348 -125.75 70.26 147.62
C GLU A 348 -126.88 69.43 146.98
N GLN A 349 -126.54 68.37 146.22
CA GLN A 349 -127.54 67.47 145.63
C GLN A 349 -128.37 66.71 146.69
N LEU A 350 -127.75 66.34 147.83
CA LEU A 350 -128.46 65.69 148.94
C LEU A 350 -129.49 66.63 149.59
N LEU A 351 -129.17 67.92 149.70
CA LEU A 351 -130.09 68.93 150.23
C LEU A 351 -131.25 69.22 149.27
N GLN A 352 -130.98 69.35 147.97
CA GLN A 352 -132.02 69.53 146.95
C GLN A 352 -133.02 68.36 146.90
N LYS A 353 -132.54 67.11 147.05
CA LYS A 353 -133.41 65.93 147.08
C LYS A 353 -134.33 65.86 148.30
N LYS A 354 -133.98 66.50 149.42
CA LYS A 354 -134.87 66.63 150.59
C LYS A 354 -135.98 67.65 150.33
N LEU A 355 -135.63 68.83 149.81
CA LEU A 355 -136.58 69.89 149.45
C LEU A 355 -137.60 69.45 148.38
N MET A 356 -137.16 68.73 147.35
CA MET A 356 -138.06 68.25 146.29
C MET A 356 -139.09 67.21 146.75
N LYS A 357 -138.85 66.49 147.87
CA LYS A 357 -139.80 65.48 148.38
C LYS A 357 -140.97 66.09 149.15
N GLU A 358 -140.85 67.31 149.65
CA GLU A 358 -141.89 67.95 150.47
C GLU A 358 -142.89 68.77 149.63
N VAL A 359 -142.55 69.11 148.38
CA VAL A 359 -143.37 69.94 147.49
C VAL A 359 -144.40 69.11 146.68
N CYS A 360 -144.28 67.79 146.65
CA CYS A 360 -145.08 66.91 145.79
C CYS A 360 -146.15 66.12 146.58
N THR A 361 -147.07 66.82 147.23
CA THR A 361 -148.25 66.26 147.91
C THR A 361 -149.52 67.05 147.58
N ASP A 362 -150.22 66.68 146.52
CA ASP A 362 -151.44 67.34 146.07
C ASP A 362 -152.68 66.83 146.85
N HIS A 363 -153.34 67.72 147.59
CA HIS A 363 -154.65 67.52 148.20
C HIS A 363 -155.73 68.20 147.34
N PRO A 364 -156.87 67.54 147.02
CA PRO A 364 -157.93 68.15 146.22
C PRO A 364 -158.68 69.28 146.96
N THR A 365 -158.90 70.41 146.27
CA THR A 365 -159.53 71.65 146.77
C THR A 365 -161.08 71.59 146.72
N GLU A 366 -161.74 72.32 147.61
CA GLU A 366 -163.20 72.28 147.87
C GLU A 366 -164.10 72.52 146.64
N ASP A 367 -163.60 73.12 145.55
CA ASP A 367 -164.28 73.23 144.24
C ASP A 367 -164.61 71.87 143.60
N TYR A 368 -163.96 70.79 144.05
CA TYR A 368 -164.24 69.42 143.63
C TYR A 368 -165.61 68.91 144.10
N PHE A 369 -166.12 69.38 145.24
CA PHE A 369 -167.36 68.85 145.84
C PHE A 369 -168.64 69.59 145.40
N THR A 370 -168.52 70.72 144.69
CA THR A 370 -169.67 71.52 144.21
C THR A 370 -170.13 71.15 142.79
N GLN A 371 -169.41 70.27 142.08
CA GLN A 371 -169.68 69.88 140.69
C GLN A 371 -170.67 68.69 140.53
N PHE A 372 -171.18 68.10 141.61
CA PHE A 372 -172.07 66.93 141.52
C PHE A 372 -173.57 67.30 141.52
N ASN A 373 -174.18 67.21 140.32
CA ASN A 373 -175.59 66.88 139.98
C ASN A 373 -176.61 66.94 141.14
N THR A 374 -177.39 67.99 141.42
CA THR A 374 -177.88 69.15 140.63
C THR A 374 -178.82 68.87 139.44
N ARG A 375 -179.13 67.60 139.10
CA ARG A 375 -180.23 67.21 138.18
C ARG A 375 -180.85 65.84 138.53
N SER A 376 -182.17 65.70 138.39
CA SER A 376 -182.91 64.45 138.58
C SER A 376 -182.85 63.55 137.34
N ARG A 377 -182.02 62.50 137.44
CA ARG A 377 -182.26 61.20 136.82
C ARG A 377 -181.54 60.13 137.63
#